data_AF-A0A2K8XM63-F1
#
_entry.id   AF-A0A2K8XM63-F1
#
_cell.length_a   1.000
_cell.length_b   1.000
_cell.length_c   1.000
_cell.angle_alpha   90.00
_cell.angle_beta   90.00
_cell.angle_gamma   90.00
#
_symmetry.space_group_name_H-M   'P 1'
#
loop_
_entity.id
_entity.type
_entity.pdbx_description
1 polymer ?
#
loop_
_entity_poly.entity_id
_entity_poly.type
_entity_poly.pdbx_seq_one_letter_code
_entity_poly.pdbx_strand_id
1 'polypeptide(L)'
;MKHTLIYIFFILFVSLSFSQTRITYFHDLKKEVSISNIETIQLKSYERLINKGLDNGIFWFKIEKFKDKDESFIVQILNDQIRNTQAYQNKKELDILKGERYSSYAVTFKNPIFLKVDTSREALIPINVISHSTFFKAEKKDLLFIGFYNGCAFIVILINIFYFINFKDDIFIYYSLFLLSVTSSLFISDGMLYFFNFSKNVINNLYVIIHFFVFIFSFLFSKNYLQAGSYFSKVNYVGWFILVLVAIFFCLYIVTDIFLFFVIMELLGFSLLLFCWFLGVLLFRKNIYTKIFVIGYFFILMLSINFFILKLFGFSSFYISAKVLKLGGFFEMILLSFAVVYRMRILKNENLLMTSEIIAYSKEVVLLSEALKKTNKTEKHHLKEANLSFRELEIFNFIIGGITNKEIAVKLNISVNTVKFHVKNIYEKLNIKSRKEALAI
;
A
#
# COMPACT_ATOMS: atom_id res chain seq x y z
N MET A 1 -26.37 -8.06 24.31
CA MET A 1 -25.27 -8.74 23.59
C MET A 1 -24.49 -7.87 22.59
N LYS A 2 -24.75 -6.55 22.45
CA LYS A 2 -24.00 -5.66 21.52
C LYS A 2 -22.82 -4.91 22.14
N HIS A 3 -22.72 -4.82 23.47
CA HIS A 3 -21.62 -4.12 24.14
C HIS A 3 -20.52 -5.06 24.65
N THR A 4 -20.79 -6.37 24.75
CA THR A 4 -19.83 -7.34 25.30
C THR A 4 -18.69 -7.69 24.33
N LEU A 5 -18.89 -7.55 23.01
CA LEU A 5 -17.83 -7.82 22.02
C LEU A 5 -16.73 -6.74 22.00
N ILE A 6 -17.06 -5.50 22.38
CA ILE A 6 -16.08 -4.38 22.39
C ILE A 6 -15.14 -4.51 23.60
N TYR A 7 -15.60 -5.07 24.71
CA TYR A 7 -14.75 -5.34 25.87
C TYR A 7 -13.83 -6.55 25.68
N ILE A 8 -14.22 -7.54 24.87
CA ILE A 8 -13.39 -8.73 24.60
C ILE A 8 -12.14 -8.39 23.78
N PHE A 9 -12.15 -7.31 22.98
CA PHE A 9 -10.97 -6.85 22.25
C PHE A 9 -9.99 -6.04 23.12
N PHE A 10 -10.43 -5.53 24.27
CA PHE A 10 -9.63 -4.66 25.14
C PHE A 10 -8.91 -5.42 26.28
N ILE A 11 -9.24 -6.70 26.51
CA ILE A 11 -8.79 -7.47 27.69
C ILE A 11 -7.55 -8.36 27.41
N LEU A 12 -7.05 -8.44 26.17
CA LEU A 12 -5.85 -9.23 25.84
C LEU A 12 -4.50 -8.52 26.11
N PHE A 13 -4.53 -7.37 26.80
CA PHE A 13 -3.41 -6.42 26.83
C PHE A 13 -2.86 -6.11 28.23
N VAL A 14 -2.74 -7.11 29.08
CA VAL A 14 -1.94 -6.97 30.30
C VAL A 14 -0.98 -8.14 30.39
N SER A 15 0.17 -8.02 29.74
CA SER A 15 1.31 -8.86 30.10
C SER A 15 1.85 -8.36 31.44
N LEU A 16 1.79 -9.25 32.43
CA LEU A 16 2.45 -9.08 33.73
C LEU A 16 3.92 -8.72 33.51
N SER A 17 4.40 -7.67 34.18
CA SER A 17 5.83 -7.33 34.23
C SER A 17 6.21 -7.12 35.68
N PHE A 18 7.23 -7.85 36.12
CA PHE A 18 7.89 -7.70 37.42
C PHE A 18 8.27 -6.24 37.70
N SER A 19 8.20 -5.87 38.98
CA SER A 19 8.64 -4.60 39.55
C SER A 19 10.11 -4.28 39.16
N GLN A 20 10.32 -3.37 38.21
CA GLN A 20 11.63 -2.84 37.79
C GLN A 20 12.19 -1.75 38.73
N THR A 21 11.84 -1.78 40.02
CA THR A 21 12.11 -0.74 41.04
C THR A 21 13.58 -0.51 41.41
N ARG A 22 14.54 -1.09 40.66
CA ARG A 22 15.97 -1.08 41.01
C ARG A 22 16.89 -0.69 39.85
N ILE A 23 16.32 -0.30 38.72
CA ILE A 23 17.08 0.32 37.64
C ILE A 23 17.04 1.83 37.89
N THR A 24 18.19 2.47 37.76
CA THR A 24 18.26 3.93 37.78
C THR A 24 19.01 4.41 36.55
N TYR A 25 18.73 5.61 36.08
CA TYR A 25 19.29 6.12 34.82
C TYR A 25 19.74 7.58 34.90
N PHE A 26 20.66 7.94 34.01
CA PHE A 26 21.11 9.30 33.78
C PHE A 26 21.19 9.56 32.27
N HIS A 27 20.68 10.71 31.82
CA HIS A 27 20.80 11.16 30.44
C HIS A 27 22.00 12.11 30.32
N ASP A 28 23.06 11.65 29.68
CA ASP A 28 24.30 12.39 29.48
C ASP A 28 24.22 13.25 28.21
N LEU A 29 23.65 14.44 28.35
CA LEU A 29 23.53 15.43 27.28
C LEU A 29 24.88 16.00 26.82
N LYS A 30 25.90 15.98 27.69
CA LYS A 30 27.22 16.59 27.41
C LYS A 30 28.26 15.59 26.89
N LYS A 31 27.99 14.28 26.99
CA LYS A 31 28.92 13.20 26.63
C LYS A 31 30.23 13.22 27.45
N GLU A 32 30.17 13.77 28.66
CA GLU A 32 31.33 13.95 29.54
C GLU A 32 31.46 12.79 30.54
N VAL A 33 30.45 11.92 30.64
CA VAL A 33 30.40 10.88 31.66
C VAL A 33 31.09 9.61 31.18
N SER A 34 32.02 9.13 32.00
CA SER A 34 32.72 7.87 31.83
C SER A 34 32.41 6.91 33.00
N ILE A 35 32.82 5.65 32.85
CA ILE A 35 32.68 4.62 33.90
C ILE A 35 33.38 5.00 35.22
N SER A 36 34.37 5.91 35.19
CA SER A 36 35.06 6.35 36.41
C SER A 36 34.24 7.34 37.24
N ASN A 37 33.33 8.10 36.61
CA ASN A 37 32.63 9.22 37.24
C ASN A 37 31.12 8.97 37.37
N ILE A 38 30.58 7.91 36.75
CA ILE A 38 29.15 7.59 36.81
C ILE A 38 28.66 7.29 38.23
N GLU A 39 29.51 6.76 39.09
CA GLU A 39 29.17 6.41 40.49
C GLU A 39 28.85 7.63 41.36
N THR A 40 29.36 8.82 41.01
CA THR A 40 29.16 10.06 41.76
C THR A 40 27.96 10.87 41.28
N ILE A 41 27.27 10.42 40.22
CA ILE A 41 26.18 11.17 39.58
C ILE A 41 24.83 10.78 40.19
N GLN A 42 23.95 11.76 40.35
CA GLN A 42 22.58 11.53 40.82
C GLN A 42 21.75 10.87 39.71
N LEU A 43 21.32 9.64 39.96
CA LEU A 43 20.53 8.84 39.03
C LEU A 43 19.03 8.98 39.30
N LYS A 44 18.21 9.01 38.25
CA LYS A 44 16.74 9.03 38.31
C LYS A 44 16.18 7.61 38.37
N SER A 45 15.03 7.43 39.02
CA SER A 45 14.27 6.16 39.03
C SER A 45 13.87 5.76 37.60
N TYR A 46 14.11 4.50 37.24
CA TYR A 46 13.55 3.88 36.03
C TYR A 46 12.28 3.12 36.43
N GLU A 47 11.12 3.57 35.94
CA GLU A 47 9.85 2.94 36.30
C GLU A 47 9.57 1.67 35.49
N ARG A 48 9.55 1.80 34.15
CA ARG A 48 9.23 0.67 33.26
C ARG A 48 9.83 0.77 31.86
N LEU A 49 9.78 1.96 31.30
CA LEU A 49 10.20 2.25 29.93
C LEU A 49 10.66 3.70 29.85
N ILE A 50 11.84 3.93 29.26
CA ILE A 50 12.19 5.27 28.80
C ILE A 50 11.73 5.37 27.36
N ASN A 51 10.75 6.23 27.11
CA ASN A 51 10.45 6.74 25.78
C ASN A 51 10.56 8.27 25.82
N LYS A 52 11.69 8.78 25.35
CA LYS A 52 11.97 10.22 25.26
C LYS A 52 11.84 10.74 23.82
N GLY A 53 11.34 9.92 22.90
CA GLY A 53 11.09 10.31 21.52
C GLY A 53 12.36 10.81 20.84
N LEU A 54 12.34 12.06 20.40
CA LEU A 54 13.46 12.71 19.69
C LEU A 54 14.59 13.22 20.61
N ASP A 55 14.42 13.20 21.94
CA ASP A 55 15.47 13.57 22.90
C ASP A 55 16.52 12.45 23.02
N ASN A 56 17.24 12.22 21.92
CA ASN A 56 18.26 11.20 21.79
C ASN A 56 19.61 11.63 22.38
N GLY A 57 20.50 10.67 22.55
CA GLY A 57 21.76 10.88 23.25
C GLY A 57 22.26 9.64 23.99
N ILE A 58 23.19 9.86 24.92
CA ILE A 58 23.82 8.80 25.71
C ILE A 58 23.05 8.63 27.02
N PHE A 59 22.53 7.45 27.24
CA PHE A 59 21.87 7.08 28.49
C PHE A 59 22.75 6.09 29.26
N TRP A 60 22.99 6.41 30.52
CA TRP A 60 23.62 5.50 31.45
C TRP A 60 22.56 4.88 32.35
N PHE A 61 22.63 3.57 32.55
CA PHE A 61 21.77 2.85 33.48
C PHE A 61 22.61 2.12 34.51
N LYS A 62 22.18 2.16 35.76
CA LYS A 62 22.75 1.37 36.85
C LYS A 62 21.71 0.34 37.28
N ILE A 63 22.12 -0.92 37.25
CA ILE A 63 21.34 -2.03 37.78
C ILE A 63 22.00 -2.46 39.09
N GLU A 64 21.26 -2.35 40.19
CA GLU A 64 21.76 -2.66 41.53
C GLU A 64 22.06 -4.17 41.71
N LYS A 65 22.99 -4.47 42.62
CA LYS A 65 23.38 -5.86 42.96
C LYS A 65 22.22 -6.62 43.62
N PHE A 66 22.22 -7.95 43.44
CA PHE A 66 21.26 -8.86 44.07
C PHE A 66 22.01 -9.80 45.01
N LYS A 67 21.70 -9.70 46.32
CA LYS A 67 21.97 -10.80 47.25
C LYS A 67 20.82 -11.79 47.09
N ASP A 68 21.08 -12.96 46.51
CA ASP A 68 20.44 -14.24 46.90
C ASP A 68 20.54 -15.38 45.88
N LYS A 69 21.14 -15.20 44.70
CA LYS A 69 21.32 -16.32 43.77
C LYS A 69 22.61 -16.22 42.99
N ASP A 70 23.40 -17.30 42.99
CA ASP A 70 24.51 -17.54 42.04
C ASP A 70 24.00 -17.84 40.61
N GLU A 71 22.71 -17.61 40.32
CA GLU A 71 22.14 -17.77 38.99
C GLU A 71 22.67 -16.70 38.03
N SER A 72 22.96 -17.10 36.79
CA SER A 72 23.27 -16.18 35.70
C SER A 72 22.00 -15.53 35.15
N PHE A 73 22.11 -14.24 34.85
CA PHE A 73 21.04 -13.44 34.28
C PHE A 73 21.46 -12.90 32.91
N ILE A 74 20.46 -12.56 32.11
CA ILE A 74 20.64 -11.90 30.83
C ILE A 74 20.00 -10.53 30.93
N VAL A 75 20.80 -9.51 30.62
CA VAL A 75 20.36 -8.14 30.50
C VAL A 75 20.25 -7.82 29.02
N GLN A 76 19.04 -7.55 28.56
CA GLN A 76 18.73 -7.35 27.16
C GLN A 76 18.06 -5.99 26.97
N ILE A 77 18.46 -5.28 25.90
CA ILE A 77 17.83 -4.03 25.51
C ILE A 77 16.95 -4.29 24.29
N LEU A 78 15.63 -4.29 24.47
CA LEU A 78 14.64 -4.69 23.44
C LEU A 78 14.38 -3.58 22.40
N ASN A 79 15.44 -3.04 21.81
CA ASN A 79 15.35 -2.09 20.70
C ASN A 79 16.54 -2.30 19.75
N ASP A 80 16.22 -2.67 18.52
CA ASP A 80 17.17 -2.92 17.44
C ASP A 80 17.74 -1.64 16.82
N GLN A 81 17.07 -0.50 17.01
CA GLN A 81 17.45 0.80 16.46
C GLN A 81 18.53 1.54 17.27
N ILE A 82 19.10 0.91 18.30
CA ILE A 82 20.12 1.51 19.16
C ILE A 82 21.49 1.45 18.50
N ARG A 83 22.13 2.61 18.33
CA ARG A 83 23.44 2.76 17.68
C ARG A 83 24.52 1.95 18.36
N ASN A 84 24.71 2.15 19.66
CA ASN A 84 25.72 1.41 20.41
C ASN A 84 25.25 1.07 21.82
N THR A 85 25.69 -0.07 22.32
CA THR A 85 25.46 -0.50 23.69
C THR A 85 26.78 -1.02 24.24
N GLN A 86 27.07 -0.67 25.48
CA GLN A 86 28.23 -1.20 26.21
C GLN A 86 27.77 -1.51 27.63
N ALA A 87 28.22 -2.64 28.16
CA ALA A 87 27.94 -3.02 29.54
C ALA A 87 29.24 -3.14 30.31
N TYR A 88 29.23 -2.68 31.55
CA TYR A 88 30.39 -2.70 32.42
C TYR A 88 30.03 -3.35 33.76
N GLN A 89 30.92 -4.21 34.24
CA GLN A 89 30.87 -4.76 35.58
C GLN A 89 32.28 -4.74 36.17
N ASN A 90 32.42 -4.24 37.41
CA ASN A 90 33.73 -4.06 38.05
C ASN A 90 34.74 -3.29 37.19
N LYS A 91 34.28 -2.24 36.49
CA LYS A 91 35.07 -1.42 35.55
C LYS A 91 35.62 -2.18 34.34
N LYS A 92 35.25 -3.45 34.12
CA LYS A 92 35.56 -4.21 32.90
C LYS A 92 34.35 -4.20 31.98
N GLU A 93 34.60 -4.04 30.68
CA GLU A 93 33.57 -4.16 29.64
C GLU A 93 33.18 -5.63 29.49
N LEU A 94 31.88 -5.88 29.33
CA LEU A 94 31.32 -7.20 29.10
C LEU A 94 31.09 -7.42 27.60
N ASP A 95 31.37 -8.65 27.16
CA ASP A 95 31.12 -9.03 25.78
C ASP A 95 29.62 -9.16 25.49
N ILE A 96 29.24 -8.70 24.30
CA ILE A 96 27.88 -8.87 23.78
C ILE A 96 27.68 -10.33 23.37
N LEU A 97 26.57 -10.92 23.79
CA LEU A 97 26.18 -12.27 23.38
C LEU A 97 25.87 -12.31 21.87
N LYS A 98 26.48 -13.27 21.17
CA LYS A 98 26.24 -13.51 19.74
C LYS A 98 25.05 -14.45 19.54
N GLY A 99 24.37 -14.33 18.39
CA GLY A 99 23.21 -15.17 18.07
C GLY A 99 21.96 -14.82 18.86
N GLU A 100 21.88 -13.58 19.37
CA GLU A 100 20.71 -13.03 20.05
C GLU A 100 20.06 -11.97 19.14
N ARG A 101 18.73 -11.77 19.23
CA ARG A 101 18.03 -10.76 18.41
C ARG A 101 18.29 -9.32 18.82
N TYR A 102 18.74 -9.10 20.05
CA TYR A 102 19.01 -7.78 20.58
C TYR A 102 20.35 -7.74 21.31
N SER A 103 20.83 -6.54 21.63
CA SER A 103 22.01 -6.39 22.50
C SER A 103 21.74 -7.04 23.87
N SER A 104 22.43 -8.14 24.12
CA SER A 104 22.26 -8.99 25.31
C SER A 104 23.60 -9.22 25.99
N TYR A 105 23.61 -9.18 27.32
CA TYR A 105 24.80 -9.39 28.14
C TYR A 105 24.53 -10.45 29.20
N ALA A 106 25.43 -11.43 29.33
CA ALA A 106 25.39 -12.39 30.41
C ALA A 106 26.04 -11.80 31.66
N VAL A 107 25.33 -11.82 32.78
CA VAL A 107 25.76 -11.13 34.00
C VAL A 107 25.49 -11.97 35.24
N THR A 108 26.29 -11.74 36.28
CA THR A 108 26.00 -12.21 37.64
C THR A 108 25.82 -11.01 38.54
N PHE A 109 24.79 -10.98 39.36
CA PHE A 109 24.44 -9.77 40.13
C PHE A 109 25.22 -9.59 41.44
N LYS A 110 26.44 -10.13 41.52
CA LYS A 110 27.33 -9.94 42.68
C LYS A 110 27.76 -8.48 42.84
N ASN A 111 27.92 -7.78 41.72
CA ASN A 111 28.32 -6.38 41.65
C ASN A 111 27.33 -5.58 40.78
N PRO A 112 27.18 -4.26 41.02
CA PRO A 112 26.34 -3.42 40.19
C PRO A 112 26.83 -3.42 38.73
N ILE A 113 25.88 -3.22 37.83
CA ILE A 113 26.12 -3.23 36.38
C ILE A 113 25.80 -1.86 35.84
N PHE A 114 26.69 -1.34 35.01
CA PHE A 114 26.49 -0.07 34.31
C PHE A 114 26.29 -0.34 32.83
N LEU A 115 25.18 0.10 32.27
CA LEU A 115 24.92 0.05 30.84
C LEU A 115 25.05 1.45 30.27
N LYS A 116 25.80 1.59 29.19
CA LYS A 116 25.86 2.78 28.35
C LYS A 116 25.10 2.49 27.06
N VAL A 117 24.10 3.31 26.76
CA VAL A 117 23.22 3.16 25.61
C VAL A 117 23.27 4.44 24.79
N ASP A 118 23.82 4.36 23.59
CA ASP A 118 23.87 5.46 22.64
C ASP A 118 22.68 5.37 21.68
N THR A 119 21.74 6.29 21.86
CA THR A 119 20.56 6.42 21.00
C THR A 119 20.82 7.52 19.96
N SER A 120 20.85 7.15 18.68
CA SER A 120 20.98 8.11 17.57
C SER A 120 19.68 8.35 16.80
N ARG A 121 18.64 7.57 17.11
CA ARG A 121 17.31 7.60 16.51
C ARG A 121 16.30 8.00 17.58
N GLU A 122 15.27 7.18 17.86
CA GLU A 122 14.43 7.42 19.04
C GLU A 122 15.07 6.94 20.35
N ALA A 123 14.86 7.73 21.41
CA ALA A 123 15.22 7.39 22.77
C ALA A 123 14.19 6.45 23.42
N LEU A 124 13.99 5.27 22.81
CA LEU A 124 13.20 4.16 23.38
C LEU A 124 14.14 3.09 23.93
N ILE A 125 14.18 2.91 25.25
CA ILE A 125 15.14 1.99 25.89
C ILE A 125 14.42 1.05 26.86
N PRO A 126 13.79 -0.03 26.35
CA PRO A 126 13.22 -1.09 27.16
C PRO A 126 14.33 -2.05 27.63
N ILE A 127 14.65 -2.03 28.93
CA ILE A 127 15.63 -2.94 29.52
C ILE A 127 14.92 -4.10 30.18
N ASN A 128 15.24 -5.32 29.77
CA ASN A 128 14.79 -6.55 30.39
C ASN A 128 15.93 -7.24 31.12
N VAL A 129 15.65 -7.64 32.37
CA VAL A 129 16.56 -8.43 33.20
C VAL A 129 15.86 -9.73 33.53
N ILE A 130 16.37 -10.84 32.99
CA ILE A 130 15.69 -12.14 33.00
C ILE A 130 16.70 -13.22 33.36
N SER A 131 16.29 -14.26 34.10
CA SER A 131 17.19 -15.38 34.41
C SER A 131 17.54 -16.16 33.15
N HIS A 132 18.74 -16.73 33.09
CA HIS A 132 19.22 -17.45 31.90
C HIS A 132 18.23 -18.54 31.43
N SER A 133 17.67 -19.34 32.33
CA SER A 133 16.74 -20.42 31.99
C SER A 133 15.38 -19.94 31.45
N THR A 134 14.89 -18.80 31.96
CA THR A 134 13.60 -18.23 31.52
C THR A 134 13.75 -17.48 30.20
N PHE A 135 14.91 -16.85 29.98
CA PHE A 135 15.27 -16.21 28.72
C PHE A 135 15.18 -17.18 27.54
N PHE A 136 15.89 -18.32 27.56
CA PHE A 136 15.86 -19.27 26.44
C PHE A 136 14.46 -19.84 26.17
N LYS A 137 13.64 -20.02 27.21
CA LYS A 137 12.25 -20.47 27.03
C LYS A 137 11.39 -19.39 26.38
N ALA A 138 11.56 -18.13 26.76
CA ALA A 138 10.85 -17.01 26.16
C ALA A 138 11.29 -16.79 24.70
N GLU A 139 12.59 -16.81 24.44
CA GLU A 139 13.16 -16.59 23.11
C GLU A 139 12.74 -17.67 22.12
N LYS A 140 12.71 -18.94 22.53
CA LYS A 140 12.17 -20.04 21.69
C LYS A 140 10.71 -19.80 21.29
N LYS A 141 9.87 -19.32 22.22
CA LYS A 141 8.47 -19.00 21.91
C LYS A 141 8.36 -17.83 20.94
N ASP A 142 9.20 -16.81 21.11
CA ASP A 142 9.23 -15.65 20.22
C ASP A 142 9.67 -16.02 18.81
N LEU A 143 10.75 -16.81 18.67
CA LEU A 143 11.22 -17.30 17.37
C LEU A 143 10.18 -18.18 16.67
N LEU A 144 9.46 -19.05 17.40
CA LEU A 144 8.35 -19.83 16.84
C LEU A 144 7.22 -18.93 16.30
N PHE A 145 6.86 -17.89 17.05
CA PHE A 145 5.83 -16.94 16.62
C PHE A 145 6.28 -16.10 15.41
N ILE A 146 7.54 -15.64 15.39
CA ILE A 146 8.16 -14.95 14.26
C ILE A 146 8.15 -15.86 13.02
N GLY A 147 8.60 -17.10 13.17
CA GLY A 147 8.63 -18.09 12.08
C GLY A 147 7.24 -18.38 11.52
N PHE A 148 6.25 -18.59 12.39
CA PHE A 148 4.86 -18.81 11.98
C PHE A 148 4.31 -17.64 11.16
N TYR A 149 4.41 -16.41 11.66
CA TYR A 149 3.92 -15.22 10.97
C TYR A 149 4.56 -15.05 9.59
N ASN A 150 5.90 -15.13 9.52
CA ASN A 150 6.63 -14.97 8.26
C ASN A 150 6.35 -16.13 7.28
N GLY A 151 6.15 -17.36 7.77
CA GLY A 151 5.75 -18.50 6.96
C GLY A 151 4.36 -18.32 6.33
N CYS A 152 3.38 -17.86 7.11
CA CYS A 152 2.05 -17.53 6.57
C CYS A 152 2.12 -16.42 5.52
N ALA A 153 2.87 -15.35 5.79
CA ALA A 153 3.07 -14.27 4.83
C ALA A 153 3.71 -14.76 3.53
N PHE A 154 4.74 -15.61 3.62
CA PHE A 154 5.41 -16.19 2.47
C PHE A 154 4.46 -17.01 1.59
N ILE A 155 3.60 -17.85 2.20
CA ILE A 155 2.58 -18.60 1.47
C ILE A 155 1.60 -17.66 0.74
N VAL A 156 1.12 -16.62 1.43
CA VAL A 156 0.21 -15.63 0.81
C VAL A 156 0.88 -14.91 -0.36
N ILE A 157 2.15 -14.52 -0.22
CA ILE A 157 2.93 -13.90 -1.31
C ILE A 157 3.03 -14.85 -2.51
N LEU A 158 3.38 -16.12 -2.29
CA LEU A 158 3.47 -17.11 -3.37
C LEU A 158 2.13 -17.33 -4.07
N ILE A 159 1.03 -17.43 -3.32
CA ILE A 159 -0.32 -17.57 -3.89
C ILE A 159 -0.65 -16.37 -4.77
N ASN A 160 -0.34 -15.15 -4.33
CA ASN A 160 -0.63 -13.95 -5.11
C ASN A 160 0.27 -13.85 -6.35
N ILE A 161 1.55 -14.25 -6.28
CA ILE A 161 2.40 -14.34 -7.47
C ILE A 161 1.85 -15.35 -8.48
N PHE A 162 1.37 -16.51 -8.02
CA PHE A 162 0.72 -17.50 -8.87
C PHE A 162 -0.54 -16.94 -9.53
N TYR A 163 -1.35 -16.17 -8.80
CA TYR A 163 -2.51 -15.47 -9.36
C TYR A 163 -2.11 -14.39 -10.37
N PHE A 164 -1.04 -13.65 -10.13
CA PHE A 164 -0.51 -12.71 -11.11
C PHE A 164 -0.14 -13.42 -12.43
N ILE A 165 0.57 -14.56 -12.36
CA ILE A 165 0.99 -15.31 -13.56
C ILE A 165 -0.23 -15.81 -14.35
N ASN A 166 -1.25 -16.33 -13.66
CA ASN A 166 -2.43 -16.89 -14.31
C ASN A 166 -3.42 -15.84 -14.83
N PHE A 167 -3.58 -14.73 -14.12
CA PHE A 167 -4.61 -13.74 -14.41
C PHE A 167 -4.08 -12.48 -15.09
N LYS A 168 -2.76 -12.23 -15.03
CA LYS A 168 -2.10 -11.03 -15.57
C LYS A 168 -2.73 -9.71 -15.07
N ASP A 169 -3.20 -9.72 -13.83
CA ASP A 169 -3.70 -8.54 -13.14
C ASP A 169 -2.63 -8.03 -12.16
N ASP A 170 -2.09 -6.84 -12.43
CA ASP A 170 -0.99 -6.25 -11.67
C ASP A 170 -1.32 -6.02 -10.18
N ILE A 171 -2.61 -5.96 -9.78
CA ILE A 171 -2.96 -5.81 -8.37
C ILE A 171 -2.34 -6.93 -7.51
N PHE A 172 -2.25 -8.15 -8.05
CA PHE A 172 -1.65 -9.28 -7.33
C PHE A 172 -0.15 -9.08 -7.06
N ILE A 173 0.62 -8.54 -8.01
CA ILE A 173 2.04 -8.29 -7.80
C ILE A 173 2.25 -7.09 -6.88
N TYR A 174 1.45 -6.03 -6.98
CA TYR A 174 1.54 -4.89 -6.06
C TYR A 174 1.22 -5.30 -4.63
N TYR A 175 0.20 -6.15 -4.43
CA TYR A 175 -0.11 -6.68 -3.10
C TYR A 175 1.02 -7.57 -2.56
N SER A 176 1.60 -8.42 -3.40
CA SER A 176 2.73 -9.29 -3.01
C SER A 176 3.95 -8.48 -2.56
N LEU A 177 4.30 -7.43 -3.31
CA LEU A 177 5.42 -6.55 -2.99
C LEU A 177 5.15 -5.70 -1.74
N PHE A 178 3.92 -5.20 -1.58
CA PHE A 178 3.51 -4.52 -0.36
C PHE A 178 3.64 -5.45 0.85
N LEU A 179 3.11 -6.67 0.77
CA LEU A 179 3.18 -7.62 1.87
C LEU A 179 4.62 -8.06 2.18
N LEU A 180 5.46 -8.24 1.16
CA LEU A 180 6.88 -8.54 1.33
C LEU A 180 7.60 -7.41 2.07
N SER A 181 7.33 -6.15 1.70
CA SER A 181 7.95 -5.00 2.35
C SER A 181 7.52 -4.84 3.81
N VAL A 182 6.22 -5.02 4.13
CA VAL A 182 5.71 -4.95 5.51
C VAL A 182 6.31 -6.06 6.37
N THR A 183 6.33 -7.29 5.87
CA THR A 183 6.85 -8.45 6.63
C THR A 183 8.35 -8.34 6.84
N SER A 184 9.09 -7.81 5.86
CA SER A 184 10.52 -7.50 6.00
C SER A 184 10.79 -6.40 7.03
N SER A 185 9.97 -5.34 7.07
CA SER A 185 10.06 -4.28 8.08
C SER A 185 9.89 -4.83 9.50
N LEU A 186 8.89 -5.71 9.69
CA LEU A 186 8.64 -6.36 10.98
C LEU A 186 9.77 -7.33 11.35
N PHE A 187 10.29 -8.08 10.37
CA PHE A 187 11.41 -9.00 10.58
C PHE A 187 12.68 -8.27 11.07
N ILE A 188 12.97 -7.09 10.51
CA ILE A 188 14.06 -6.24 11.00
C ILE A 188 13.74 -5.75 12.41
N SER A 189 12.53 -5.23 12.63
CA SER A 189 12.09 -4.69 13.93
C SER A 189 12.09 -5.74 15.06
N ASP A 190 12.02 -7.03 14.73
CA ASP A 190 12.17 -8.13 15.70
C ASP A 190 13.63 -8.40 16.09
N GLY A 191 14.60 -7.71 15.49
CA GLY A 191 16.03 -7.93 15.68
C GLY A 191 16.60 -9.12 14.90
N MET A 192 15.88 -9.65 13.91
CA MET A 192 16.32 -10.88 13.23
C MET A 192 17.61 -10.70 12.41
N LEU A 193 17.84 -9.52 11.82
CA LEU A 193 19.11 -9.27 11.14
C LEU A 193 20.29 -9.24 12.11
N TYR A 194 20.07 -8.73 13.33
CA TYR A 194 21.07 -8.74 14.38
C TYR A 194 21.37 -10.18 14.85
N PHE A 195 20.34 -11.04 14.94
CA PHE A 195 20.50 -12.48 15.19
C PHE A 195 21.40 -13.18 14.14
N PHE A 196 21.33 -12.77 12.88
CA PHE A 196 22.21 -13.25 11.80
C PHE A 196 23.55 -12.50 11.70
N ASN A 197 23.94 -11.75 12.73
CA ASN A 197 25.20 -11.01 12.81
C ASN A 197 25.41 -9.95 11.71
N PHE A 198 24.34 -9.37 11.15
CA PHE A 198 24.49 -8.22 10.26
C PHE A 198 24.99 -7.00 11.04
N SER A 199 25.82 -6.17 10.38
CA SER A 199 26.30 -4.93 11.00
C SER A 199 25.16 -3.92 11.19
N LYS A 200 25.20 -3.13 12.27
CA LYS A 200 24.15 -2.15 12.58
C LYS A 200 23.92 -1.12 11.47
N ASN A 201 24.98 -0.71 10.77
CA ASN A 201 24.86 0.22 9.64
C ASN A 201 24.05 -0.39 8.50
N VAL A 202 24.30 -1.67 8.17
CA VAL A 202 23.55 -2.39 7.14
C VAL A 202 22.08 -2.55 7.55
N ILE A 203 21.82 -2.91 8.81
CA ILE A 203 20.46 -3.04 9.36
C ILE A 203 19.71 -1.72 9.23
N ASN A 204 20.32 -0.61 9.66
CA ASN A 204 19.72 0.73 9.62
C ASN A 204 19.37 1.19 8.20
N ASN A 205 20.27 0.94 7.23
CA ASN A 205 20.04 1.29 5.83
C ASN A 205 18.94 0.42 5.20
N LEU A 206 18.99 -0.90 5.42
CA LEU A 206 17.96 -1.82 4.96
C LEU A 206 16.58 -1.47 5.52
N TYR A 207 16.51 -1.12 6.81
CA TYR A 207 15.27 -0.71 7.46
C TYR A 207 14.60 0.46 6.74
N VAL A 208 15.37 1.52 6.45
CA VAL A 208 14.88 2.72 5.77
C VAL A 208 14.46 2.42 4.33
N ILE A 209 15.25 1.63 3.60
CA ILE A 209 14.94 1.20 2.23
C ILE A 209 13.62 0.41 2.19
N ILE A 210 13.44 -0.53 3.13
CA ILE A 210 12.23 -1.35 3.19
C ILE A 210 11.00 -0.51 3.51
N HIS A 211 11.10 0.45 4.43
CA HIS A 211 10.00 1.37 4.73
C HIS A 211 9.62 2.23 3.53
N PHE A 212 10.60 2.73 2.77
CA PHE A 212 10.34 3.43 1.52
C PHE A 212 9.54 2.55 0.54
N PHE A 213 9.91 1.27 0.40
CA PHE A 213 9.15 0.32 -0.42
C PHE A 213 7.74 0.02 0.11
N VAL A 214 7.53 -0.01 1.43
CA VAL A 214 6.18 -0.11 2.02
C VAL A 214 5.29 1.00 1.48
N PHE A 215 5.76 2.25 1.47
CA PHE A 215 4.97 3.38 0.98
C PHE A 215 4.70 3.32 -0.52
N ILE A 216 5.70 2.97 -1.34
CA ILE A 216 5.55 2.83 -2.80
C ILE A 216 4.50 1.75 -3.13
N PHE A 217 4.72 0.52 -2.64
CA PHE A 217 3.89 -0.61 -3.04
C PHE A 217 2.49 -0.53 -2.44
N SER A 218 2.36 0.03 -1.25
CA SER A 218 1.06 0.36 -0.68
C SER A 218 0.24 1.31 -1.55
N PHE A 219 0.86 2.40 -2.03
CA PHE A 219 0.18 3.36 -2.88
C PHE A 219 -0.22 2.73 -4.22
N LEU A 220 0.69 2.01 -4.88
CA LEU A 220 0.42 1.32 -6.14
C LEU A 220 -0.70 0.29 -5.99
N PHE A 221 -0.66 -0.52 -4.94
CA PHE A 221 -1.72 -1.47 -4.61
C PHE A 221 -3.06 -0.75 -4.40
N SER A 222 -3.11 0.22 -3.49
CA SER A 222 -4.36 0.88 -3.09
C SER A 222 -5.01 1.63 -4.25
N LYS A 223 -4.22 2.38 -5.03
CA LYS A 223 -4.70 3.11 -6.21
C LYS A 223 -5.34 2.17 -7.23
N ASN A 224 -4.67 1.07 -7.55
CA ASN A 224 -5.11 0.14 -8.60
C ASN A 224 -6.25 -0.76 -8.11
N TYR A 225 -6.22 -1.16 -6.83
CA TYR A 225 -7.30 -1.90 -6.19
C TYR A 225 -8.61 -1.11 -6.17
N LEU A 226 -8.55 0.16 -5.76
CA LEU A 226 -9.73 1.03 -5.70
C LEU A 226 -10.16 1.56 -7.07
N GLN A 227 -9.35 1.39 -8.11
CA GLN A 227 -9.49 2.07 -9.41
C GLN A 227 -9.67 3.59 -9.22
N ALA A 228 -8.95 4.19 -8.27
CA ALA A 228 -9.26 5.54 -7.80
C ALA A 228 -9.21 6.60 -8.92
N GLY A 229 -8.39 6.39 -9.96
CA GLY A 229 -8.28 7.27 -11.11
C GLY A 229 -9.54 7.33 -12.00
N SER A 230 -10.40 6.31 -12.00
CA SER A 230 -11.67 6.35 -12.76
C SER A 230 -12.72 7.23 -12.08
N TYR A 231 -12.65 7.35 -10.75
CA TYR A 231 -13.58 8.17 -9.96
C TYR A 231 -13.07 9.59 -9.73
N PHE A 232 -11.76 9.74 -9.50
CA PHE A 232 -11.15 11.02 -9.16
C PHE A 232 -9.88 11.26 -9.98
N SER A 233 -9.99 12.11 -11.01
CA SER A 233 -8.89 12.40 -11.95
C SER A 233 -7.62 12.96 -11.28
N LYS A 234 -7.77 13.68 -10.16
CA LYS A 234 -6.66 14.32 -9.44
C LYS A 234 -5.89 13.40 -8.47
N VAL A 235 -6.44 12.24 -8.12
CA VAL A 235 -5.85 11.34 -7.10
C VAL A 235 -4.45 10.89 -7.45
N ASN A 236 -4.22 10.60 -8.74
CA ASN A 236 -2.90 10.18 -9.22
C ASN A 236 -1.84 11.27 -8.97
N TYR A 237 -2.16 12.53 -9.26
CA TYR A 237 -1.22 13.64 -9.08
C TYR A 237 -0.89 13.86 -7.60
N VAL A 238 -1.91 13.83 -6.72
CA VAL A 238 -1.70 14.02 -5.28
C VAL A 238 -0.87 12.89 -4.68
N GLY A 239 -1.20 11.64 -4.98
CA GLY A 239 -0.47 10.49 -4.45
C GLY A 239 0.98 10.43 -4.94
N TRP A 240 1.23 10.67 -6.23
CA TRP A 240 2.59 10.76 -6.76
C TRP A 240 3.37 11.93 -6.19
N PHE A 241 2.74 13.09 -5.98
CA PHE A 241 3.39 14.24 -5.35
C PHE A 241 3.88 13.91 -3.94
N ILE A 242 3.02 13.31 -3.10
CA ILE A 242 3.42 12.88 -1.74
C ILE A 242 4.55 11.84 -1.83
N LEU A 243 4.48 10.88 -2.75
CA LEU A 243 5.51 9.85 -2.91
C LEU A 243 6.86 10.43 -3.36
N VAL A 244 6.85 11.46 -4.22
CA VAL A 244 8.06 12.20 -4.61
C VAL A 244 8.66 12.92 -3.40
N LEU A 245 7.85 13.55 -2.55
CA LEU A 245 8.34 14.14 -1.30
C LEU A 245 8.97 13.08 -0.38
N VAL A 246 8.31 11.93 -0.22
CA VAL A 246 8.88 10.78 0.53
C VAL A 246 10.24 10.37 -0.07
N ALA A 247 10.34 10.27 -1.40
CA ALA A 247 11.59 9.91 -2.08
C ALA A 247 12.71 10.95 -1.88
N ILE A 248 12.38 12.25 -1.85
CA ILE A 248 13.34 13.31 -1.57
C ILE A 248 13.92 13.15 -0.16
N PHE A 249 13.07 12.97 0.86
CA PHE A 249 13.54 12.80 2.24
C PHE A 249 14.26 11.46 2.46
N PHE A 250 13.87 10.41 1.74
CA PHE A 250 14.62 9.16 1.67
C PHE A 250 16.04 9.38 1.15
N CYS A 251 16.20 10.04 0.00
CA CYS A 251 17.52 10.34 -0.57
C CYS A 251 18.36 11.23 0.35
N LEU A 252 17.75 12.26 0.94
CA LEU A 252 18.43 13.12 1.92
C LEU A 252 18.93 12.31 3.12
N TYR A 253 18.10 11.41 3.67
CA TYR A 253 18.52 10.54 4.77
C TYR A 253 19.71 9.64 4.37
N ILE A 254 19.64 8.98 3.21
CA ILE A 254 20.71 8.07 2.76
C ILE A 254 22.05 8.81 2.58
N VAL A 255 22.02 10.06 2.14
CA VAL A 255 23.23 10.86 1.92
C VAL A 255 23.79 11.45 3.22
N THR A 256 22.93 11.96 4.11
CA THR A 256 23.37 12.74 5.27
C THR A 256 23.36 11.96 6.59
N ASP A 257 22.67 10.81 6.66
CA ASP A 257 22.39 10.04 7.87
C ASP A 257 21.77 10.89 9.01
N ILE A 258 21.02 11.94 8.64
CA ILE A 258 20.36 12.83 9.61
C ILE A 258 18.98 12.26 9.93
N PHE A 259 18.78 11.87 11.20
CA PHE A 259 17.55 11.23 11.67
C PHE A 259 16.27 12.05 11.41
N LEU A 260 16.34 13.38 11.41
CA LEU A 260 15.19 14.24 11.12
C LEU A 260 14.59 13.96 9.73
N PHE A 261 15.41 13.68 8.71
CA PHE A 261 14.91 13.37 7.37
C PHE A 261 14.17 12.03 7.33
N PHE A 262 14.63 11.06 8.11
CA PHE A 262 13.90 9.79 8.30
C PHE A 262 12.53 10.04 8.97
N VAL A 263 12.47 10.86 10.02
CA VAL A 263 11.19 11.19 10.68
C VAL A 263 10.21 11.87 9.72
N ILE A 264 10.67 12.82 8.91
CA ILE A 264 9.82 13.49 7.92
C ILE A 264 9.35 12.50 6.84
N MET A 265 10.23 11.62 6.37
CA MET A 265 9.89 10.55 5.42
C MET A 265 8.78 9.66 5.97
N GLU A 266 8.89 9.20 7.23
CA GLU A 266 7.87 8.39 7.90
C GLU A 266 6.52 9.14 8.00
N LEU A 267 6.52 10.40 8.46
CA LEU A 267 5.29 11.19 8.57
C LEU A 267 4.59 11.37 7.22
N LEU A 268 5.35 11.68 6.17
CA LEU A 268 4.80 11.78 4.81
C LEU A 268 4.30 10.42 4.30
N GLY A 269 5.04 9.35 4.54
CA GLY A 269 4.64 7.99 4.17
C GLY A 269 3.34 7.56 4.84
N PHE A 270 3.20 7.76 6.16
CA PHE A 270 1.96 7.48 6.87
C PHE A 270 0.81 8.38 6.45
N SER A 271 1.07 9.64 6.07
CA SER A 271 0.05 10.51 5.47
C SER A 271 -0.45 9.97 4.13
N LEU A 272 0.42 9.34 3.33
CA LEU A 272 0.05 8.66 2.08
C LEU A 272 -0.83 7.44 2.35
N LEU A 273 -0.50 6.63 3.37
CA LEU A 273 -1.32 5.48 3.78
C LEU A 273 -2.72 5.93 4.26
N LEU A 274 -2.79 7.00 5.06
CA LEU A 274 -4.05 7.61 5.49
C LEU A 274 -4.85 8.15 4.30
N PHE A 275 -4.20 8.78 3.33
CA PHE A 275 -4.82 9.23 2.08
C PHE A 275 -5.42 8.05 1.31
N CYS A 276 -4.68 6.96 1.12
CA CYS A 276 -5.17 5.73 0.48
C CYS A 276 -6.40 5.16 1.20
N TRP A 277 -6.35 5.09 2.53
CA TRP A 277 -7.48 4.62 3.34
C TRP A 277 -8.70 5.53 3.18
N PHE A 278 -8.51 6.85 3.24
CA PHE A 278 -9.57 7.84 3.08
C PHE A 278 -10.23 7.78 1.70
N LEU A 279 -9.46 7.53 0.63
CA LEU A 279 -10.03 7.26 -0.69
C LEU A 279 -10.94 6.03 -0.68
N GLY A 280 -10.54 4.97 0.01
CA GLY A 280 -11.39 3.80 0.22
C GLY A 280 -12.69 4.17 0.92
N VAL A 281 -12.64 5.02 1.95
CA VAL A 281 -13.82 5.51 2.68
C VAL A 281 -14.76 6.32 1.77
N LEU A 282 -14.23 7.20 0.92
CA LEU A 282 -15.04 7.95 -0.05
C LEU A 282 -15.75 7.02 -1.05
N LEU A 283 -15.11 5.92 -1.42
CA LEU A 283 -15.65 4.92 -2.35
C LEU A 283 -16.42 3.79 -1.65
N PHE A 284 -16.64 3.87 -0.34
CA PHE A 284 -17.20 2.78 0.48
C PHE A 284 -18.59 2.33 0.03
N ARG A 285 -19.40 3.24 -0.51
CA ARG A 285 -20.76 2.93 -1.00
C ARG A 285 -20.80 2.41 -2.43
N LYS A 286 -19.69 2.43 -3.16
CA LYS A 286 -19.66 2.06 -4.58
C LYS A 286 -19.60 0.55 -4.78
N ASN A 287 -18.63 -0.12 -4.15
CA ASN A 287 -18.38 -1.54 -4.38
C ASN A 287 -18.23 -2.32 -3.07
N ILE A 288 -18.67 -3.57 -3.06
CA ILE A 288 -18.56 -4.46 -1.89
C ILE A 288 -17.09 -4.75 -1.53
N TYR A 289 -16.22 -4.94 -2.51
CA TYR A 289 -14.80 -5.20 -2.28
C TYR A 289 -14.06 -3.99 -1.68
N THR A 290 -14.50 -2.76 -1.98
CA THR A 290 -13.98 -1.54 -1.33
C THR A 290 -14.26 -1.53 0.17
N LYS A 291 -15.41 -2.07 0.61
CA LYS A 291 -15.74 -2.16 2.04
C LYS A 291 -14.76 -3.06 2.78
N ILE A 292 -14.43 -4.21 2.19
CA ILE A 292 -13.47 -5.17 2.75
C ILE A 292 -12.09 -4.51 2.87
N PHE A 293 -11.66 -3.79 1.83
CA PHE A 293 -10.42 -3.00 1.87
C PHE A 293 -10.41 -2.01 3.03
N VAL A 294 -11.43 -1.15 3.17
CA VAL A 294 -11.47 -0.12 4.22
C VAL A 294 -11.41 -0.73 5.63
N ILE A 295 -12.11 -1.84 5.86
CA ILE A 295 -12.13 -2.53 7.15
C ILE A 295 -10.77 -3.18 7.45
N GLY A 296 -10.21 -3.94 6.51
CA GLY A 296 -8.92 -4.60 6.70
C GLY A 296 -7.79 -3.59 6.92
N TYR A 297 -7.78 -2.54 6.10
CA TYR A 297 -6.74 -1.52 6.11
C TYR A 297 -6.80 -0.60 7.34
N PHE A 298 -7.99 -0.36 7.92
CA PHE A 298 -8.14 0.48 9.12
C PHE A 298 -7.35 -0.07 10.31
N PHE A 299 -7.55 -1.34 10.67
CA PHE A 299 -6.94 -1.91 11.87
C PHE A 299 -5.42 -1.94 11.77
N ILE A 300 -4.89 -2.41 10.64
CA ILE A 300 -3.43 -2.46 10.45
C ILE A 300 -2.83 -1.05 10.46
N LEU A 301 -3.47 -0.09 9.79
CA LEU A 301 -2.97 1.29 9.73
C LEU A 301 -2.94 1.95 11.12
N MET A 302 -3.98 1.79 11.93
CA MET A 302 -4.01 2.35 13.29
C MET A 302 -2.94 1.70 14.19
N LEU A 303 -2.75 0.39 14.10
CA LEU A 303 -1.69 -0.32 14.83
C LEU A 303 -0.29 0.13 14.36
N SER A 304 -0.10 0.33 13.05
CA SER A 304 1.16 0.80 12.47
C SER A 304 1.48 2.24 12.88
N ILE A 305 0.50 3.16 12.85
CA ILE A 305 0.70 4.54 13.31
C ILE A 305 1.14 4.55 14.79
N ASN A 306 0.52 3.72 15.61
CA ASN A 306 0.93 3.60 17.01
C ASN A 306 2.37 3.07 17.14
N PHE A 307 2.69 1.96 16.47
CA PHE A 307 3.98 1.29 16.58
C PHE A 307 5.14 2.15 16.03
N PHE A 308 4.96 2.78 14.87
CA PHE A 308 6.02 3.52 14.18
C PHE A 308 6.01 5.02 14.50
N ILE A 309 4.86 5.70 14.50
CA ILE A 309 4.80 7.17 14.65
C ILE A 309 4.76 7.61 16.11
N LEU A 310 3.82 7.09 16.91
CA LEU A 310 3.66 7.57 18.29
C LEU A 310 4.90 7.29 19.15
N LYS A 311 5.60 6.18 18.85
CA LYS A 311 6.90 5.85 19.45
C LYS A 311 7.93 6.96 19.25
N LEU A 312 8.02 7.57 18.06
CA LEU A 312 8.99 8.63 17.73
C LEU A 312 8.80 9.90 18.57
N PHE A 313 7.57 10.19 19.01
CA PHE A 313 7.24 11.39 19.78
C PHE A 313 7.22 11.19 21.30
N GLY A 314 7.59 10.01 21.80
CA GLY A 314 7.66 9.80 23.24
C GLY A 314 6.33 9.41 23.90
N PHE A 315 5.26 9.12 23.13
CA PHE A 315 3.98 8.73 23.72
C PHE A 315 4.07 7.30 24.29
N SER A 316 4.37 7.19 25.59
CA SER A 316 4.63 5.92 26.28
C SER A 316 3.37 5.17 26.73
N SER A 317 2.24 5.85 26.91
CA SER A 317 0.98 5.24 27.41
C SER A 317 0.37 4.19 26.47
N PHE A 318 0.74 4.22 25.19
CA PHE A 318 0.14 3.37 24.17
C PHE A 318 1.17 2.48 23.46
N TYR A 319 2.27 2.08 24.11
CA TYR A 319 3.27 1.23 23.47
C TYR A 319 2.68 -0.14 23.07
N ILE A 320 2.55 -0.37 21.76
CA ILE A 320 2.12 -1.65 21.20
C ILE A 320 3.34 -2.51 20.88
N SER A 321 3.30 -3.80 21.23
CA SER A 321 4.36 -4.74 20.86
C SER A 321 4.25 -5.16 19.39
N ALA A 322 5.38 -5.48 18.75
CA ALA A 322 5.42 -6.03 17.39
C ALA A 322 4.54 -7.29 17.23
N LYS A 323 4.33 -8.06 18.30
CA LYS A 323 3.46 -9.24 18.30
C LYS A 323 2.02 -8.91 17.96
N VAL A 324 1.51 -7.80 18.49
CA VAL A 324 0.13 -7.35 18.24
C VAL A 324 0.02 -6.85 16.81
N LEU A 325 1.01 -6.08 16.36
CA LEU A 325 1.06 -5.59 14.99
C LEU A 325 1.04 -6.76 13.98
N LYS A 326 1.76 -7.85 14.26
CA LYS A 326 1.71 -9.09 13.48
C LYS A 326 0.38 -9.82 13.53
N LEU A 327 -0.29 -9.86 14.69
CA LEU A 327 -1.64 -10.42 14.76
C LEU A 327 -2.60 -9.62 13.88
N GLY A 328 -2.56 -8.29 13.95
CA GLY A 328 -3.31 -7.41 13.06
C GLY A 328 -2.98 -7.65 11.58
N GLY A 329 -1.69 -7.74 11.26
CA GLY A 329 -1.22 -8.02 9.91
C GLY A 329 -1.64 -9.41 9.41
N PHE A 330 -1.73 -10.41 10.29
CA PHE A 330 -2.21 -11.75 9.92
C PHE A 330 -3.70 -11.75 9.54
N PHE A 331 -4.53 -11.06 10.32
CA PHE A 331 -5.94 -10.89 9.97
C PHE A 331 -6.12 -10.07 8.69
N GLU A 332 -5.33 -9.01 8.54
CA GLU A 332 -5.35 -8.19 7.33
C GLU A 332 -4.93 -8.97 6.09
N MET A 333 -3.89 -9.80 6.17
CA MET A 333 -3.44 -10.67 5.08
C MET A 333 -4.56 -11.58 4.59
N ILE A 334 -5.32 -12.19 5.50
CA ILE A 334 -6.46 -13.05 5.16
C ILE A 334 -7.56 -12.22 4.48
N LEU A 335 -7.91 -11.08 5.09
CA LEU A 335 -8.98 -10.21 4.60
C LEU A 335 -8.65 -9.65 3.20
N LEU A 336 -7.46 -9.10 2.98
CA LEU A 336 -7.06 -8.55 1.70
C LEU A 336 -6.84 -9.62 0.64
N SER A 337 -6.26 -10.77 0.99
CA SER A 337 -6.13 -11.87 0.01
C SER A 337 -7.49 -12.31 -0.51
N PHE A 338 -8.48 -12.43 0.39
CA PHE A 338 -9.86 -12.67 -0.01
C PHE A 338 -10.43 -11.50 -0.82
N ALA A 339 -10.19 -10.25 -0.41
CA ALA A 339 -10.69 -9.05 -1.06
C ALA A 339 -10.17 -8.89 -2.50
N VAL A 340 -8.90 -9.23 -2.77
CA VAL A 340 -8.28 -9.18 -4.10
C VAL A 340 -8.91 -10.24 -5.01
N VAL A 341 -9.00 -11.49 -4.56
CA VAL A 341 -9.62 -12.58 -5.34
C VAL A 341 -11.10 -12.30 -5.59
N TYR A 342 -11.82 -11.81 -4.59
CA TYR A 342 -13.23 -11.47 -4.71
C TYR A 342 -13.48 -10.34 -5.70
N ARG A 343 -12.67 -9.27 -5.63
CA ARG A 343 -12.71 -8.17 -6.60
C ARG A 343 -12.49 -8.67 -8.03
N MET A 344 -11.47 -9.49 -8.24
CA MET A 344 -11.17 -10.08 -9.55
C MET A 344 -12.37 -10.86 -10.10
N ARG A 345 -13.03 -11.68 -9.26
CA ARG A 345 -14.21 -12.46 -9.69
C ARG A 345 -15.35 -11.56 -10.17
N ILE A 346 -15.62 -10.46 -9.46
CA ILE A 346 -16.66 -9.50 -9.86
C ILE A 346 -16.28 -8.81 -11.17
N LEU A 347 -15.07 -8.23 -11.26
CA LEU A 347 -14.63 -7.52 -12.46
C LEU A 347 -14.57 -8.44 -13.69
N LYS A 348 -14.20 -9.70 -13.51
CA LYS A 348 -14.22 -10.71 -14.59
C LYS A 348 -15.63 -10.98 -15.09
N ASN A 349 -16.60 -11.12 -14.18
CA ASN A 349 -17.99 -11.32 -14.56
C ASN A 349 -18.56 -10.09 -15.29
N GLU A 350 -18.27 -8.88 -14.83
CA GLU A 350 -18.66 -7.64 -15.51
C GLU A 350 -18.06 -7.55 -16.91
N ASN A 351 -16.77 -7.87 -17.06
CA ASN A 351 -16.09 -7.90 -18.37
C ASN A 351 -16.70 -8.94 -19.33
N LEU A 352 -17.10 -10.11 -18.83
CA LEU A 352 -17.75 -11.14 -19.64
C LEU A 352 -19.13 -10.67 -20.12
N LEU A 353 -19.90 -10.01 -19.25
CA LEU A 353 -21.20 -9.42 -19.61
C LEU A 353 -21.02 -8.34 -20.67
N MET A 354 -20.11 -7.37 -20.45
CA MET A 354 -19.81 -6.33 -21.43
C MET A 354 -19.38 -6.89 -22.79
N THR A 355 -18.54 -7.93 -22.80
CA THR A 355 -18.13 -8.60 -24.04
C THR A 355 -19.32 -9.24 -24.76
N SER A 356 -20.23 -9.87 -24.02
CA SER A 356 -21.43 -10.49 -24.60
C SER A 356 -22.40 -9.46 -25.21
N GLU A 357 -22.58 -8.32 -24.56
CA GLU A 357 -23.38 -7.21 -25.07
C GLU A 357 -22.76 -6.61 -26.34
N ILE A 358 -21.45 -6.36 -26.34
CA ILE A 358 -20.72 -5.86 -27.52
C ILE A 358 -20.90 -6.82 -28.71
N ILE A 359 -20.80 -8.14 -28.48
CA ILE A 359 -21.01 -9.13 -29.53
C ILE A 359 -22.47 -9.08 -30.04
N ALA A 360 -23.46 -8.97 -29.16
CA ALA A 360 -24.86 -8.86 -29.54
C ALA A 360 -25.12 -7.62 -30.40
N TYR A 361 -24.68 -6.44 -29.94
CA TYR A 361 -24.81 -5.19 -30.69
C TYR A 361 -24.07 -5.24 -32.03
N SER A 362 -22.88 -5.84 -32.08
CA SER A 362 -22.13 -5.98 -33.33
C SER A 362 -22.89 -6.81 -34.36
N LYS A 363 -23.57 -7.90 -33.94
CA LYS A 363 -24.40 -8.73 -34.82
C LYS A 363 -25.62 -7.96 -35.31
N GLU A 364 -26.27 -7.20 -34.45
CA GLU A 364 -27.42 -6.37 -34.82
C GLU A 364 -27.03 -5.31 -35.86
N VAL A 365 -25.91 -4.61 -35.66
CA VAL A 365 -25.39 -3.63 -36.63
C VAL A 365 -25.09 -4.28 -37.99
N VAL A 366 -24.50 -5.47 -37.99
CA VAL A 366 -24.25 -6.22 -39.23
C VAL A 366 -25.57 -6.56 -39.93
N LEU A 367 -26.55 -7.11 -39.21
CA LEU A 367 -27.87 -7.45 -39.77
C LEU A 367 -28.59 -6.21 -40.33
N LEU A 368 -28.57 -5.09 -39.62
CA LEU A 368 -29.15 -3.83 -40.09
C LEU A 368 -28.43 -3.34 -41.36
N SER A 369 -27.10 -3.43 -41.39
CA SER A 369 -26.32 -3.04 -42.57
C SER A 369 -26.63 -3.91 -43.81
N GLU A 370 -26.89 -5.20 -43.61
CA GLU A 370 -27.29 -6.12 -44.68
C GLU A 370 -28.72 -5.85 -45.16
N ALA A 371 -29.63 -5.56 -44.24
CA ALA A 371 -31.00 -5.16 -44.57
C ALA A 371 -31.00 -3.87 -45.41
N LEU A 372 -30.24 -2.85 -45.00
CA LEU A 372 -30.06 -1.59 -45.75
C LEU A 372 -29.43 -1.81 -47.13
N LYS A 373 -28.48 -2.75 -47.26
CA LYS A 373 -27.92 -3.11 -48.57
C LYS A 373 -28.94 -3.82 -49.47
N LYS A 374 -29.83 -4.63 -48.90
CA LYS A 374 -30.92 -5.27 -49.65
C LYS A 374 -31.95 -4.25 -50.12
N THR A 375 -32.44 -3.35 -49.24
CA THR A 375 -33.38 -2.28 -49.62
C THR A 375 -32.80 -1.37 -50.71
N ASN A 376 -31.56 -0.90 -50.55
CA ASN A 376 -30.87 -0.09 -51.56
C ASN A 376 -30.64 -0.85 -52.90
N LYS A 377 -30.53 -2.18 -52.88
CA LYS A 377 -30.44 -2.99 -54.11
C LYS A 377 -31.78 -3.10 -54.81
N THR A 378 -32.89 -3.27 -54.09
CA THR A 378 -34.25 -3.26 -54.65
C THR A 378 -34.61 -1.90 -55.25
N GLU A 379 -34.30 -0.79 -54.58
CA GLU A 379 -34.51 0.56 -55.12
C GLU A 379 -33.66 0.81 -56.39
N LYS A 380 -32.40 0.38 -56.40
CA LYS A 380 -31.56 0.44 -57.61
C LYS A 380 -32.04 -0.47 -58.75
N HIS A 381 -32.77 -1.55 -58.47
CA HIS A 381 -33.32 -2.42 -59.50
C HIS A 381 -34.53 -1.77 -60.19
N HIS A 382 -35.44 -1.16 -59.42
CA HIS A 382 -36.56 -0.40 -59.96
C HIS A 382 -36.12 0.77 -60.86
N LEU A 383 -34.98 1.41 -60.56
CA LEU A 383 -34.42 2.49 -61.39
C LEU A 383 -33.74 1.99 -62.68
N LYS A 384 -33.24 0.75 -62.72
CA LYS A 384 -32.69 0.14 -63.94
C LYS A 384 -33.78 -0.36 -64.88
N GLU A 385 -34.94 -0.77 -64.36
CA GLU A 385 -36.07 -1.27 -65.17
C GLU A 385 -36.79 -0.15 -65.96
N ALA A 386 -36.64 1.12 -65.55
CA ALA A 386 -37.34 2.25 -66.16
C ALA A 386 -36.73 2.79 -67.47
N ASN A 387 -35.72 2.14 -68.06
CA ASN A 387 -35.10 2.52 -69.34
C ASN A 387 -34.79 4.04 -69.45
N LEU A 388 -34.24 4.63 -68.38
CA LEU A 388 -33.74 5.99 -68.43
C LEU A 388 -32.49 6.05 -69.31
N SER A 389 -32.43 7.07 -70.18
CA SER A 389 -31.20 7.37 -70.92
C SER A 389 -30.09 7.81 -69.97
N PHE A 390 -28.82 7.72 -70.40
CA PHE A 390 -27.68 8.13 -69.60
C PHE A 390 -27.83 9.54 -69.01
N ARG A 391 -28.35 10.49 -69.82
CA ARG A 391 -28.56 11.87 -69.40
C ARG A 391 -29.71 12.04 -68.40
N GLU A 392 -30.76 11.24 -68.54
CA GLU A 392 -31.88 11.21 -67.59
C GLU A 392 -31.47 10.60 -66.25
N LEU A 393 -30.62 9.57 -66.26
CA LEU A 393 -30.08 8.95 -65.06
C LEU A 393 -29.16 9.90 -64.29
N GLU A 394 -28.28 10.64 -64.99
CA GLU A 394 -27.47 11.71 -64.38
C GLU A 394 -28.33 12.78 -63.70
N ILE A 395 -29.36 13.27 -64.39
CA ILE A 395 -30.26 14.31 -63.87
C ILE A 395 -31.08 13.77 -62.68
N PHE A 396 -31.55 12.52 -62.75
CA PHE A 396 -32.31 11.89 -61.67
C PHE A 396 -31.47 11.71 -60.39
N ASN A 397 -30.20 11.31 -60.50
CA ASN A 397 -29.28 11.23 -59.36
C ASN A 397 -29.09 12.60 -58.67
N PHE A 398 -29.03 13.69 -59.44
CA PHE A 398 -28.98 15.03 -58.86
C PHE A 398 -30.29 15.45 -58.19
N ILE A 399 -31.44 14.97 -58.67
CA ILE A 399 -32.73 15.19 -58.02
C ILE A 399 -32.77 14.50 -56.65
N ILE A 400 -32.40 13.22 -56.57
CA ILE A 400 -32.32 12.47 -55.29
C ILE A 400 -31.34 13.15 -54.33
N GLY A 401 -30.22 13.67 -54.84
CA GLY A 401 -29.25 14.46 -54.07
C GLY A 401 -29.74 15.83 -53.60
N GLY A 402 -31.01 16.20 -53.83
CA GLY A 402 -31.60 17.46 -53.36
C GLY A 402 -31.28 18.69 -54.21
N ILE A 403 -30.58 18.55 -55.34
CA ILE A 403 -30.06 19.68 -56.14
C ILE A 403 -31.16 20.28 -57.03
N THR A 404 -31.30 21.60 -57.03
CA THR A 404 -32.36 22.30 -57.78
C THR A 404 -32.14 22.28 -59.30
N ASN A 405 -33.20 22.43 -60.10
CA ASN A 405 -33.08 22.43 -61.57
C ASN A 405 -32.14 23.52 -62.11
N LYS A 406 -32.00 24.65 -61.40
CA LYS A 406 -31.05 25.72 -61.75
C LYS A 406 -29.61 25.27 -61.54
N GLU A 407 -29.32 24.61 -60.43
CA GLU A 407 -27.97 24.10 -60.11
C GLU A 407 -27.59 22.92 -61.02
N ILE A 408 -28.54 22.05 -61.36
CA ILE A 408 -28.33 20.97 -62.34
C ILE A 408 -27.97 21.55 -63.70
N ALA A 409 -28.67 22.61 -64.15
CA ALA A 409 -28.40 23.28 -65.41
C ALA A 409 -26.95 23.81 -65.48
N VAL A 410 -26.49 24.43 -64.39
CA VAL A 410 -25.11 24.91 -64.25
C VAL A 410 -24.11 23.74 -64.26
N LYS A 411 -24.33 22.70 -63.45
CA LYS A 411 -23.42 21.54 -63.35
C LYS A 411 -23.26 20.78 -64.66
N LEU A 412 -24.35 20.67 -65.42
CA LEU A 412 -24.39 19.91 -66.67
C LEU A 412 -24.14 20.76 -67.92
N ASN A 413 -23.91 22.07 -67.73
CA ASN A 413 -23.72 23.08 -68.78
C ASN A 413 -24.84 23.04 -69.86
N ILE A 414 -26.10 23.02 -69.41
CA ILE A 414 -27.30 23.02 -70.27
C ILE A 414 -28.32 24.03 -69.76
N SER A 415 -29.32 24.38 -70.57
CA SER A 415 -30.36 25.33 -70.14
C SER A 415 -31.27 24.73 -69.05
N VAL A 416 -31.81 25.58 -68.18
CA VAL A 416 -32.82 25.18 -67.17
C VAL A 416 -34.06 24.55 -67.82
N ASN A 417 -34.42 24.99 -69.04
CA ASN A 417 -35.52 24.41 -69.81
C ASN A 417 -35.21 22.98 -70.28
N THR A 418 -33.97 22.72 -70.69
CA THR A 418 -33.47 21.37 -71.03
C THR A 418 -33.53 20.45 -69.81
N VAL A 419 -33.14 20.94 -68.63
CA VAL A 419 -33.29 20.18 -67.38
C VAL A 419 -34.77 19.87 -67.12
N LYS A 420 -35.67 20.88 -67.16
CA LYS A 420 -37.12 20.67 -66.96
C LYS A 420 -37.70 19.63 -67.93
N PHE A 421 -37.26 19.62 -69.18
CA PHE A 421 -37.66 18.62 -70.17
C PHE A 421 -37.24 17.20 -69.75
N HIS A 422 -35.97 17.00 -69.39
CA HIS A 422 -35.51 15.70 -68.90
C HIS A 422 -36.22 15.28 -67.60
N VAL A 423 -36.46 16.21 -66.66
CA VAL A 423 -37.21 15.92 -65.42
C VAL A 423 -38.63 15.44 -65.71
N LYS A 424 -39.32 16.06 -66.68
CA LYS A 424 -40.64 15.63 -67.13
C LYS A 424 -40.59 14.20 -67.67
N ASN A 425 -39.64 13.90 -68.56
CA ASN A 425 -39.50 12.55 -69.13
C ASN A 425 -39.16 11.50 -68.08
N ILE A 426 -38.31 11.85 -67.10
CA ILE A 426 -37.97 10.98 -65.97
C ILE A 426 -39.22 10.67 -65.14
N TYR A 427 -40.02 11.68 -64.81
CA TYR A 427 -41.26 11.50 -64.05
C TYR A 427 -42.30 10.67 -64.82
N GLU A 428 -42.42 10.84 -66.13
CA GLU A 428 -43.30 10.00 -66.97
C GLU A 428 -42.80 8.56 -67.04
N LYS A 429 -41.50 8.34 -67.25
CA LYS A 429 -40.90 6.99 -67.32
C LYS A 429 -40.93 6.22 -66.00
N LEU A 430 -40.83 6.94 -64.88
CA LEU A 430 -40.89 6.36 -63.53
C LEU A 430 -42.29 6.43 -62.90
N ASN A 431 -43.28 6.98 -63.60
CA ASN A 431 -44.65 7.22 -63.11
C ASN A 431 -44.71 7.99 -61.76
N ILE A 432 -43.85 9.00 -61.62
CA ILE A 432 -43.75 9.88 -60.43
C ILE A 432 -44.53 11.17 -60.70
N LYS A 433 -45.33 11.65 -59.75
CA LYS A 433 -46.17 12.85 -59.91
C LYS A 433 -45.54 14.12 -59.36
N SER A 434 -44.54 14.02 -58.50
CA SER A 434 -43.91 15.20 -57.90
C SER A 434 -42.45 15.00 -57.49
N ARG A 435 -41.72 16.11 -57.33
CA ARG A 435 -40.34 16.08 -56.81
C ARG A 435 -40.25 15.51 -55.39
N LYS A 436 -41.28 15.73 -54.56
CA LYS A 436 -41.32 15.18 -53.20
C LYS A 436 -41.40 13.66 -53.22
N GLU A 437 -42.13 13.11 -54.17
CA GLU A 437 -42.21 11.66 -54.42
C GLU A 437 -40.91 11.12 -55.00
N ALA A 438 -40.25 11.85 -55.91
CA ALA A 438 -38.92 11.48 -56.42
C ALA A 438 -37.81 11.50 -55.35
N LEU A 439 -37.95 12.30 -54.29
CA LEU A 439 -37.02 12.35 -53.15
C LEU A 439 -37.31 11.26 -52.10
N ALA A 440 -38.44 10.56 -52.23
CA ALA A 440 -38.86 9.48 -51.33
C ALA A 440 -38.58 8.08 -51.91
N ILE A 441 -38.02 8.03 -53.13
CA ILE A 441 -37.42 6.86 -53.79
C ILE A 441 -35.92 6.89 -53.51
#